data_AF-A0A2H9LUI4-F1
#
_entry.id   AF-A0A2H9LUI4-F1
#
_cell.length_a   1.000
_cell.length_b   1.000
_cell.length_c   1.000
_cell.angle_alpha   90.00
_cell.angle_beta   90.00
_cell.angle_gamma   90.00
#
_symmetry.space_group_name_H-M   'P 1'
#
loop_
_entity.id
_entity.type
_entity.pdbx_description
1 polymer ?
#
loop_
_entity_poly.entity_id
_entity_poly.type
_entity_poly.pdbx_seq_one_letter_code
_entity_poly.pdbx_strand_id
1 'polypeptide(L)' 'MKIEHYGIYTKGISKPPFYTKLRYVSKELESPVSIIIYSDKVFINIWEPNLIAIIIKNKIVANKYKKYFDLVWKIAKP' A
#
# COMPACT_ATOMS: atom_id res chain seq x y z
N MET A 1 -4.97 -10.84 19.50
CA MET A 1 -3.78 -10.07 19.07
C MET A 1 -4.23 -9.07 18.01
N LYS A 2 -4.05 -7.76 18.24
CA LYS A 2 -4.43 -6.72 17.27
C LYS A 2 -3.30 -6.55 16.25
N ILE A 3 -3.55 -6.88 14.99
CA ILE A 3 -2.56 -6.72 13.91
C ILE A 3 -2.61 -5.26 13.43
N GLU A 4 -1.48 -4.57 13.51
CA GLU A 4 -1.38 -3.20 13.00
C GLU A 4 -1.34 -3.19 11.47
N HIS A 5 -2.17 -2.35 10.86
CA HIS A 5 -2.19 -2.13 9.41
C HIS A 5 -1.58 -0.78 9.08
N TYR A 6 -0.63 -0.75 8.14
CA TYR A 6 0.12 0.43 7.74
C TYR A 6 -0.29 0.84 6.33
N GLY A 7 -0.65 2.11 6.13
CA GLY A 7 -1.12 2.63 4.85
C GLY A 7 -0.37 3.89 4.43
N ILE A 8 -0.07 4.00 3.14
CA ILE A 8 0.43 5.23 2.51
C ILE A 8 -0.61 5.67 1.48
N TYR A 9 -1.07 6.92 1.60
CA TYR A 9 -2.10 7.51 0.73
C TYR A 9 -1.62 8.84 0.18
N THR A 10 -2.26 9.34 -0.88
CA THR A 10 -2.05 10.72 -1.30
C THR A 10 -2.71 11.70 -0.32
N LYS A 11 -2.12 12.88 -0.18
CA LYS A 11 -2.67 13.94 0.66
C LYS A 11 -4.06 14.37 0.16
N GLY A 12 -5.00 14.56 1.09
CA GLY A 12 -6.37 15.00 0.79
C GLY A 12 -7.42 13.88 0.81
N ILE A 13 -7.00 12.62 0.97
CA ILE A 13 -7.91 11.48 1.15
C ILE A 13 -8.29 11.34 2.64
N SER A 14 -9.57 11.06 2.91
CA SER A 14 -10.06 10.75 4.26
C SER A 14 -9.40 9.48 4.82
N LYS A 15 -9.01 9.48 6.10
CA LYS A 15 -8.41 8.32 6.76
C LYS A 15 -9.32 7.08 6.65
N PRO A 16 -8.88 5.99 6.00
CA PRO A 16 -9.68 4.78 5.92
C PRO A 16 -9.77 4.10 7.30
N PRO A 17 -10.91 3.46 7.65
CA PRO A 17 -11.13 2.91 8.99
C PRO A 17 -10.28 1.66 9.31
N PHE A 18 -9.68 1.05 8.29
CA PHE A 18 -8.97 -0.22 8.40
C PHE A 18 -7.45 -0.08 8.64
N TYR A 19 -6.87 1.12 8.58
CA TYR A 19 -5.45 1.33 8.91
C TYR A 19 -5.24 1.78 10.34
N THR A 20 -4.27 1.13 11.00
CA THR A 20 -3.81 1.53 12.33
C THR A 20 -2.89 2.74 12.26
N LYS A 21 -1.97 2.76 11.29
CA LYS A 21 -1.04 3.86 11.04
C LYS A 21 -1.15 4.29 9.59
N LEU A 22 -1.31 5.59 9.38
CA LEU A 22 -1.49 6.20 8.07
C LEU A 22 -0.41 7.27 7.87
N ARG A 23 0.15 7.34 6.67
CA ARG A 23 1.01 8.43 6.22
C ARG A 23 0.59 8.88 4.84
N TYR A 24 0.98 10.10 4.48
CA TYR A 24 0.61 10.76 3.26
C TYR A 24 1.82 11.13 2.40
N VAL A 25 1.65 11.02 1.09
CA VAL A 25 2.61 11.46 0.06
C VAL A 25 1.99 12.56 -0.82
N SER A 26 2.81 13.15 -1.70
CA SER A 26 2.37 14.14 -2.70
C SER A 26 1.20 13.60 -3.53
N LYS A 27 0.27 14.49 -3.91
CA LYS A 27 -0.82 14.15 -4.83
C LYS A 27 -0.31 13.76 -6.23
N GLU A 28 0.90 14.14 -6.59
CA GLU A 28 1.55 13.73 -7.85
C GLU A 28 1.79 12.21 -7.94
N LEU A 29 1.74 11.50 -6.81
CA LEU A 29 1.84 10.04 -6.75
C LEU A 29 0.46 9.35 -6.72
N GLU A 30 -0.61 10.11 -7.00
CA GLU A 30 -1.95 9.55 -7.16
C GLU A 30 -1.94 8.53 -8.29
N SER A 31 -2.49 7.35 -8.00
CA SER A 31 -2.44 6.21 -8.90
C SER A 31 -3.70 5.37 -8.72
N PRO A 32 -4.30 4.87 -9.83
CA PRO A 32 -5.37 3.88 -9.75
C PRO A 32 -4.84 2.51 -9.30
N VAL A 33 -3.52 2.37 -9.11
CA VAL A 33 -2.87 1.14 -8.67
C VAL A 33 -2.61 1.20 -7.16
N SER A 34 -3.16 0.24 -6.44
CA SER A 34 -2.86 0.01 -5.03
C SER A 34 -2.08 -1.29 -4.86
N ILE A 35 -1.09 -1.26 -3.97
CA ILE A 35 -0.23 -2.41 -3.67
C ILE A 35 -0.41 -2.76 -2.19
N ILE A 36 -0.87 -3.98 -1.92
CA ILE A 36 -1.08 -4.50 -0.57
C ILE A 36 -0.12 -5.67 -0.36
N ILE A 37 0.66 -5.62 0.72
CA ILE A 37 1.67 -6.63 1.03
C ILE A 37 1.25 -7.31 2.33
N TYR A 38 1.08 -8.63 2.29
CA TYR A 38 0.73 -9.41 3.47
C TYR A 38 1.33 -10.82 3.39
N SER A 39 2.00 -11.25 4.46
CA SER A 39 2.70 -12.54 4.51
C SER A 39 3.63 -12.73 3.29
N ASP A 40 3.46 -13.82 2.53
CA ASP A 40 4.20 -14.17 1.32
C ASP A 40 3.53 -13.66 0.03
N LYS A 41 2.59 -12.72 0.12
CA LYS A 41 1.78 -12.25 -1.01
C LYS A 41 1.88 -10.75 -1.24
N VAL A 42 1.81 -10.39 -2.51
CA VAL A 42 1.56 -9.03 -2.98
C VAL A 42 0.28 -9.04 -3.78
N PHE A 43 -0.64 -8.14 -3.43
CA PHE A 43 -1.86 -7.90 -4.16
C PHE A 43 -1.78 -6.54 -4.83
N ILE A 44 -1.84 -6.53 -6.15
CA ILE A 44 -1.89 -5.31 -6.96
C ILE A 44 -3.32 -5.19 -7.47
N ASN A 45 -4.01 -4.12 -7.05
CA ASN A 45 -5.33 -3.78 -7.57
C ASN A 45 -5.21 -2.55 -8.47
N ILE A 46 -5.69 -2.66 -9.69
CA ILE A 46 -5.83 -1.56 -10.64
C ILE A 46 -7.33 -1.28 -10.71
N TRP A 47 -7.76 -0.12 -10.22
CA TRP A 47 -9.18 0.19 -10.02
C TRP A 47 -9.90 0.65 -11.29
N GLU A 48 -9.18 1.27 -12.23
CA GLU A 48 -9.75 1.93 -13.40
C GLU A 48 -9.16 1.43 -14.72
N PRO A 49 -9.96 1.40 -15.81
CA PRO A 49 -11.41 1.61 -15.85
C PRO A 49 -12.22 0.40 -15.34
N ASN A 50 -11.58 -0.77 -15.22
CA ASN A 50 -12.15 -1.98 -14.66
C ASN A 50 -11.21 -2.52 -13.59
N LEU A 51 -11.78 -3.13 -12.54
CA LEU A 51 -10.98 -3.76 -11.50
C LEU A 51 -10.16 -4.93 -12.06
N ILE A 52 -8.83 -4.78 -12.03
CA ILE A 52 -7.89 -5.88 -12.28
C ILE A 52 -7.16 -6.18 -10.98
N ALA A 53 -7.21 -7.45 -10.59
CA ALA A 53 -6.65 -7.98 -9.36
C ALA A 53 -5.53 -8.98 -9.69
N ILE A 54 -4.28 -8.65 -9.34
CA ILE A 54 -3.12 -9.53 -9.54
C ILE A 54 -2.57 -9.95 -8.19
N ILE A 55 -2.60 -11.26 -7.90
CA ILE A 55 -2.02 -11.83 -6.68
C ILE A 55 -0.72 -12.56 -7.03
N ILE A 56 0.38 -12.11 -6.44
CA ILE A 56 1.68 -12.77 -6.55
C ILE A 56 1.96 -13.45 -5.22
N LYS A 57 1.94 -14.79 -5.19
CA LYS A 57 2.34 -15.58 -4.03
C LYS A 57 3.81 -15.98 -4.14
N ASN A 58 4.70 -15.14 -3.61
CA ASN A 58 6.13 -15.38 -3.59
C ASN A 58 6.80 -14.58 -2.46
N LYS A 59 7.45 -15.29 -1.52
CA LYS A 59 8.10 -14.68 -0.36
C LYS A 59 9.22 -13.69 -0.74
N ILE A 60 9.99 -13.97 -1.78
CA ILE A 60 11.07 -13.09 -2.24
C ILE A 60 10.48 -11.78 -2.76
N VAL A 61 9.43 -11.87 -3.60
CA VAL A 61 8.73 -10.69 -4.15
C VAL A 61 8.09 -9.87 -3.03
N ALA A 62 7.33 -10.50 -2.12
CA ALA A 62 6.70 -9.81 -0.99
C ALA A 62 7.73 -9.06 -0.12
N ASN A 63 8.88 -9.69 0.16
CA ASN A 63 9.96 -9.05 0.92
C ASN A 63 10.56 -7.84 0.19
N LYS A 64 10.69 -7.88 -1.14
CA LYS A 64 11.21 -6.76 -1.94
C LYS A 64 10.22 -5.59 -1.98
N TYR A 65 8.93 -5.87 -2.19
CA TYR A 65 7.90 -4.84 -2.12
C TYR A 65 7.78 -4.23 -0.72
N LYS A 66 7.96 -5.03 0.35
CA LYS A 66 8.00 -4.49 1.71
C LYS A 66 9.15 -3.51 1.88
N LYS A 67 10.35 -3.81 1.38
CA LYS A 67 11.49 -2.88 1.43
C LYS A 67 11.19 -1.57 0.68
N TYR A 68 10.52 -1.66 -0.48
CA TYR A 68 10.07 -0.47 -1.20
C TYR A 68 9.06 0.34 -0.37
N PHE A 69 8.06 -0.32 0.22
CA PHE A 69 7.12 0.32 1.15
C PHE A 69 7.83 1.02 2.30
N ASP A 70 8.81 0.35 2.93
CA ASP A 70 9.57 0.90 4.06
C ASP A 70 10.36 2.16 3.66
N LEU A 71 10.84 2.25 2.41
CA LEU A 71 11.51 3.46 1.89
C LEU A 71 10.51 4.61 1.70
N VAL A 72 9.36 4.35 1.07
CA VAL A 72 8.31 5.38 0.91
C VAL A 72 7.78 5.82 2.26
N TRP A 73 7.63 4.89 3.21
CA TRP A 73 7.18 5.17 4.57
C TRP A 73 8.05 6.21 5.28
N LYS A 74 9.38 6.16 5.08
CA LYS A 74 10.33 7.10 5.70
C LYS A 74 10.15 8.54 5.20
N ILE A 75 9.80 8.72 3.94
CA ILE A 75 9.62 10.04 3.33
C ILE A 75 8.17 10.56 3.44
N ALA A 76 7.21 9.65 3.60
CA ALA A 76 5.80 9.98 3.83
C ALA A 76 5.60 10.67 5.19
N LYS A 77 4.63 11.58 5.25
CA LYS A 77 4.32 12.39 6.44
C LYS A 77 3.15 11.80 7.22
N PRO A 78 3.13 11.86 8.56
CA PRO A 78 1.97 11.43 9.34
C PRO A 78 0.70 12.22 8.99
#